data_AF-A0A2N6F6L5-F1
#
_entry.id   AF-A0A2N6F6L5-F1
#
_cell.length_a   1.000
_cell.length_b   1.000
_cell.length_c   1.000
_cell.angle_alpha   90.00
_cell.angle_beta   90.00
_cell.angle_gamma   90.00
#
_symmetry.space_group_name_H-M   'P 1'
#
loop_
_entity.id
_entity.type
_entity.pdbx_description
1 polymer ?
#
loop_
_entity_poly.entity_id
_entity_poly.type
_entity_poly.pdbx_seq_one_letter_code
_entity_poly.pdbx_strand_id
1 'polypeptide(L)'
;MSKIKMLIVTVLLLGLALPAVAEDDFGGPEITFDQPAVGVAFSHAAHVGDMGFECDSCHDGVFEMEVGAAAAAGDFTMEALAEGKYCGACHNGSDAFASTDDCTSCHAVGGDVLYDQPLKSVAFSHANHVEENGMGCSDCHDGLFAMKAKAAQANDNFTMAALYDGEYCGACHDGSSAFASNTRCATCHGGVKEYKQVVGEGHEKASH
;
A
#
# COMPACT_ATOMS: atom_id res chain seq x y z
N MET A 1 62.59 8.66 46.33
CA MET A 1 61.31 9.40 46.44
C MET A 1 60.19 8.46 46.05
N SER A 2 59.20 8.40 46.94
CA SER A 2 57.85 7.80 46.91
C SER A 2 57.56 6.45 46.22
N LYS A 3 57.06 5.53 47.05
CA LYS A 3 56.43 4.25 46.76
C LYS A 3 54.97 4.50 46.33
N ILE A 4 54.47 3.86 45.27
CA ILE A 4 53.03 3.78 45.01
C ILE A 4 52.66 2.31 44.85
N LYS A 5 52.05 1.75 45.91
CA LYS A 5 51.39 0.44 45.91
C LYS A 5 50.02 0.62 45.26
N MET A 6 49.84 0.10 44.06
CA MET A 6 48.58 0.14 43.32
C MET A 6 47.67 -0.98 43.83
N LEU A 7 46.67 -0.59 44.61
CA LEU A 7 45.66 -1.46 45.22
C LEU A 7 44.59 -1.76 44.16
N ILE A 8 44.52 -3.00 43.68
CA ILE A 8 43.51 -3.46 42.73
C ILE A 8 42.23 -3.72 43.53
N VAL A 9 41.23 -2.84 43.37
CA VAL A 9 39.88 -3.01 43.90
C VAL A 9 39.07 -3.72 42.81
N THR A 10 38.82 -5.02 43.01
CA THR A 10 37.97 -5.82 42.12
C THR A 10 36.51 -5.42 42.34
N VAL A 11 35.98 -4.56 41.45
CA VAL A 11 34.55 -4.23 41.42
C VAL A 11 33.80 -5.43 40.87
N LEU A 12 33.13 -6.16 41.76
CA LEU A 12 32.23 -7.25 41.41
C LEU A 12 30.94 -6.61 40.83
N LEU A 13 30.88 -6.46 39.50
CA LEU A 13 29.64 -6.12 38.81
C LEU A 13 28.65 -7.29 38.96
N LEU A 14 27.73 -7.15 39.91
CA LEU A 14 26.54 -7.99 39.99
C LEU A 14 25.63 -7.57 38.83
N GLY A 15 25.74 -8.27 37.70
CA GLY A 15 24.91 -8.04 36.52
C GLY A 15 23.44 -8.24 36.86
N LEU A 16 22.66 -7.15 36.82
CA LEU A 16 21.20 -7.24 36.73
C LEU A 16 20.90 -7.87 35.37
N ALA A 17 20.52 -9.15 35.37
CA ALA A 17 19.89 -9.76 34.22
C ALA A 17 18.53 -9.05 34.03
N LEU A 18 18.44 -8.23 32.99
CA LEU A 18 17.16 -7.77 32.48
C LEU A 18 16.37 -9.02 32.05
N PRO A 19 15.10 -9.18 32.43
CA PRO A 19 14.29 -10.27 31.93
C PRO A 19 14.23 -10.14 30.40
N ALA A 20 14.61 -11.21 29.71
CA ALA A 20 14.33 -11.35 28.29
C ALA A 20 12.82 -11.23 28.14
N VAL A 21 12.35 -10.25 27.37
CA VAL A 21 10.97 -10.24 26.91
C VAL A 21 10.81 -11.52 26.09
N ALA A 22 9.87 -12.38 26.46
CA ALA A 22 9.48 -13.45 25.56
C ALA A 22 8.83 -12.75 24.37
N GLU A 23 9.47 -12.85 23.21
CA GLU A 23 8.84 -12.48 21.95
C GLU A 23 7.78 -13.57 21.71
N ASP A 24 6.51 -13.21 21.80
CA ASP A 24 5.43 -14.17 21.55
C ASP A 24 5.55 -14.65 20.09
N ASP A 25 5.85 -15.94 19.91
CA ASP A 25 6.02 -16.57 18.61
C ASP A 25 4.64 -17.01 18.09
N PHE A 26 4.01 -16.13 17.31
CA PHE A 26 2.70 -16.38 16.69
C PHE A 26 2.78 -17.20 15.39
N GLY A 27 3.85 -17.98 15.20
CA GLY A 27 3.99 -18.88 14.06
C GLY A 27 4.69 -18.28 12.84
N GLY A 28 5.27 -17.09 12.94
CA GLY A 28 6.07 -16.48 11.88
C GLY A 28 6.12 -14.95 11.91
N PRO A 29 6.91 -14.32 11.03
CA PRO A 29 6.92 -12.87 10.89
C PRO A 29 5.61 -12.36 10.27
N GLU A 30 5.33 -11.08 10.49
CA GLU A 30 4.28 -10.35 9.76
C GLU A 30 4.61 -10.32 8.26
N ILE A 31 3.59 -10.43 7.42
CA ILE A 31 3.77 -10.58 5.97
C ILE A 31 3.33 -9.30 5.26
N THR A 32 4.13 -8.86 4.28
CA THR A 32 3.77 -7.75 3.40
C THR A 32 3.72 -8.22 1.95
N PHE A 33 2.64 -7.89 1.24
CA PHE A 33 2.53 -8.10 -0.19
C PHE A 33 2.73 -6.77 -0.91
N ASP A 34 3.76 -6.72 -1.76
CA ASP A 34 4.12 -5.55 -2.55
C ASP A 34 3.67 -5.65 -4.03
N GLN A 35 3.22 -6.83 -4.45
CA GLN A 35 2.70 -7.10 -5.81
C GLN A 35 1.50 -8.08 -5.73
N PRO A 36 0.48 -7.93 -6.58
CA PRO A 36 0.32 -6.88 -7.60
C PRO A 36 -0.12 -5.50 -7.04
N ALA A 37 -0.70 -5.47 -5.85
CA ALA A 37 -1.04 -4.25 -5.12
C ALA A 37 0.02 -3.93 -4.06
N VAL A 38 0.34 -2.65 -3.89
CA VAL A 38 1.37 -2.20 -2.92
C VAL A 38 0.76 -2.10 -1.53
N GLY A 39 1.51 -2.56 -0.52
CA GLY A 39 1.25 -2.22 0.87
C GLY A 39 0.09 -2.98 1.49
N VAL A 40 -0.12 -4.24 1.11
CA VAL A 40 -1.00 -5.12 1.87
C VAL A 40 -0.21 -5.76 3.00
N ALA A 41 -0.66 -5.59 4.24
CA ALA A 41 -0.05 -6.22 5.40
C ALA A 41 -0.97 -7.31 5.97
N PHE A 42 -0.38 -8.45 6.32
CA PHE A 42 -1.03 -9.53 7.04
C PHE A 42 -0.34 -9.75 8.39
N SER A 43 -1.16 -9.93 9.42
CA SER A 43 -0.70 -10.05 10.80
C SER A 43 -0.97 -11.42 11.41
N HIS A 44 0.09 -12.15 11.74
CA HIS A 44 -0.02 -13.40 12.51
C HIS A 44 -0.46 -13.09 13.94
N ALA A 45 0.05 -12.00 14.53
CA ALA A 45 -0.37 -11.59 15.88
C ALA A 45 -1.88 -11.37 15.97
N ALA A 46 -2.48 -10.70 14.98
CA ALA A 46 -3.92 -10.45 14.97
C ALA A 46 -4.75 -11.75 14.79
N HIS A 47 -4.31 -12.67 13.92
CA HIS A 47 -5.09 -13.88 13.63
C HIS A 47 -4.84 -15.01 14.65
N VAL A 48 -3.59 -15.30 14.97
CA VAL A 48 -3.21 -16.40 15.88
C VAL A 48 -3.22 -15.91 17.33
N GLY A 49 -2.61 -14.76 17.61
CA GLY A 49 -2.50 -14.23 18.97
C GLY A 49 -3.82 -13.72 19.53
N ASP A 50 -4.44 -12.77 18.84
CA ASP A 50 -5.64 -12.08 19.35
C ASP A 50 -6.91 -12.89 19.12
N MET A 51 -7.07 -13.51 17.95
CA MET A 51 -8.29 -14.27 17.60
C MET A 51 -8.19 -15.76 17.95
N GLY A 52 -6.99 -16.29 18.20
CA GLY A 52 -6.80 -17.68 18.60
C GLY A 52 -7.00 -18.70 17.47
N PHE A 53 -6.74 -18.33 16.21
CA PHE A 53 -6.76 -19.29 15.11
C PHE A 53 -5.60 -20.27 15.20
N GLU A 54 -5.89 -21.54 14.93
CA GLU A 54 -4.89 -22.60 14.85
C GLU A 54 -4.14 -22.56 13.51
N CYS A 55 -2.87 -22.97 13.50
CA CYS A 55 -2.03 -22.90 12.30
C CYS A 55 -2.63 -23.66 11.10
N ASP A 56 -3.29 -24.78 11.37
CA ASP A 56 -3.91 -25.66 10.35
C ASP A 56 -5.20 -25.10 9.75
N SER A 57 -5.75 -24.04 10.35
CA SER A 57 -6.89 -23.30 9.79
C SER A 57 -6.50 -22.55 8.51
N CYS A 58 -5.22 -22.22 8.36
CA CYS A 58 -4.67 -21.55 7.19
C CYS A 58 -3.70 -22.45 6.40
N HIS A 59 -2.86 -23.24 7.08
CA HIS A 59 -1.76 -23.99 6.47
C HIS A 59 -2.01 -25.51 6.44
N ASP A 60 -1.69 -26.24 5.37
CA ASP A 60 -1.29 -25.76 4.03
C ASP A 60 -2.50 -25.62 3.10
N GLY A 61 -3.69 -25.35 3.67
CA GLY A 61 -4.96 -25.35 2.94
C GLY A 61 -5.23 -24.06 2.16
N VAL A 62 -5.22 -22.92 2.85
CA VAL A 62 -5.49 -21.59 2.27
C VAL A 62 -4.19 -20.93 1.81
N PHE A 63 -3.12 -21.10 2.58
CA PHE A 63 -1.79 -20.60 2.27
C PHE A 63 -0.76 -21.70 2.46
N GLU A 64 0.26 -21.72 1.60
CA GLU A 64 1.47 -22.50 1.82
C GLU A 64 2.35 -21.81 2.86
N MET A 65 3.10 -22.57 3.66
CA MET A 65 4.09 -22.01 4.60
C MET A 65 5.33 -21.37 3.93
N GLU A 66 5.34 -21.26 2.60
CA GLU A 66 6.40 -20.58 1.83
C GLU A 66 6.01 -19.12 1.56
N VAL A 67 6.82 -18.19 2.06
CA VAL A 67 6.64 -16.75 1.84
C VAL A 67 6.66 -16.45 0.33
N GLY A 68 5.59 -15.80 -0.15
CA GLY A 68 5.45 -15.42 -1.56
C GLY A 68 4.82 -16.49 -2.45
N ALA A 69 4.51 -17.69 -1.95
CA ALA A 69 3.85 -18.74 -2.73
C ALA A 69 2.52 -18.28 -3.34
N ALA A 70 1.68 -17.61 -2.54
CA ALA A 70 0.41 -17.04 -3.02
C ALA A 70 0.64 -16.05 -4.18
N ALA A 71 1.58 -15.11 -4.04
CA ALA A 71 1.90 -14.15 -5.09
C ALA A 71 2.46 -14.81 -6.36
N ALA A 72 3.20 -15.92 -6.20
CA ALA A 72 3.78 -16.69 -7.30
C ALA A 72 2.77 -17.59 -8.04
N ALA A 73 1.63 -17.90 -7.43
CA ALA A 73 0.59 -18.76 -8.01
C ALA A 73 -0.07 -18.14 -9.26
N GLY A 74 -0.01 -16.81 -9.40
CA GLY A 74 -0.51 -16.08 -10.57
C GLY A 74 -2.01 -15.81 -10.57
N ASP A 75 -2.77 -16.33 -9.60
CA ASP A 75 -4.19 -16.06 -9.40
C ASP A 75 -4.48 -15.30 -8.09
N PHE A 76 -3.47 -14.70 -7.45
CA PHE A 76 -3.66 -13.89 -6.24
C PHE A 76 -4.17 -12.48 -6.61
N THR A 77 -5.49 -12.40 -6.82
CA THR A 77 -6.22 -11.19 -7.24
C THR A 77 -7.46 -10.96 -6.38
N MET A 78 -7.99 -9.72 -6.36
CA MET A 78 -9.25 -9.43 -5.64
C MET A 78 -10.44 -10.24 -6.19
N GLU A 79 -10.41 -10.59 -7.48
CA GLU A 79 -11.39 -11.50 -8.09
C GLU A 79 -11.33 -12.89 -7.46
N ALA A 80 -10.12 -13.46 -7.33
CA ALA A 80 -9.94 -14.74 -6.65
C ALA A 80 -10.35 -14.69 -5.16
N LEU A 81 -10.11 -13.57 -4.48
CA LEU A 81 -10.59 -13.35 -3.11
C LEU A 81 -12.13 -13.32 -3.06
N ALA A 82 -12.79 -12.64 -4.00
CA ALA A 82 -14.24 -12.64 -4.11
C ALA A 82 -14.82 -14.05 -4.40
N GLU A 83 -14.05 -14.93 -5.05
CA GLU A 83 -14.37 -16.35 -5.26
C GLU A 83 -14.10 -17.24 -4.03
N GLY A 84 -13.65 -16.67 -2.91
CA GLY A 84 -13.39 -17.39 -1.67
C GLY A 84 -12.00 -18.01 -1.56
N LYS A 85 -11.04 -17.60 -2.38
CA LYS A 85 -9.63 -18.03 -2.26
C LYS A 85 -8.84 -17.10 -1.35
N TYR A 86 -7.72 -17.59 -0.82
CA TYR A 86 -6.77 -16.81 -0.02
C TYR A 86 -7.47 -16.10 1.15
N CYS A 87 -7.27 -14.78 1.32
CA CYS A 87 -7.92 -13.98 2.34
C CYS A 87 -9.45 -14.09 2.28
N GLY A 88 -10.00 -14.23 1.06
CA GLY A 88 -11.43 -14.35 0.81
C GLY A 88 -12.08 -15.65 1.33
N ALA A 89 -11.28 -16.66 1.69
CA ALA A 89 -11.80 -17.85 2.36
C ALA A 89 -12.54 -17.50 3.66
N CYS A 90 -12.08 -16.46 4.36
CA CYS A 90 -12.68 -15.97 5.60
C CYS A 90 -13.21 -14.52 5.47
N HIS A 91 -12.54 -13.65 4.72
CA HIS A 91 -12.99 -12.28 4.44
C HIS A 91 -14.08 -12.25 3.34
N ASN A 92 -15.17 -12.95 3.63
CA ASN A 92 -16.30 -13.22 2.72
C ASN A 92 -17.59 -12.49 3.12
N GLY A 93 -17.55 -11.69 4.20
CA GLY A 93 -18.71 -10.97 4.73
C GLY A 93 -19.59 -11.76 5.71
N SER A 94 -19.32 -13.07 5.89
CA SER A 94 -19.97 -13.89 6.92
C SER A 94 -19.05 -14.25 8.08
N ASP A 95 -17.83 -14.71 7.79
CA ASP A 95 -16.88 -15.14 8.84
C ASP A 95 -16.05 -13.97 9.35
N ALA A 96 -15.67 -13.07 8.44
CA ALA A 96 -15.06 -11.78 8.72
C ALA A 96 -15.61 -10.71 7.76
N PHE A 97 -15.15 -9.47 7.89
CA PHE A 97 -15.52 -8.40 6.95
C PHE A 97 -15.19 -8.80 5.51
N ALA A 98 -16.03 -8.38 4.56
CA ALA A 98 -15.84 -8.71 3.16
C ALA A 98 -14.59 -8.00 2.61
N SER A 99 -13.72 -8.76 1.94
CA SER A 99 -12.52 -8.24 1.27
C SER A 99 -12.83 -7.27 0.11
N THR A 100 -14.10 -7.21 -0.33
CA THR A 100 -14.56 -6.34 -1.42
C THR A 100 -14.98 -4.94 -0.98
N ASP A 101 -15.15 -4.69 0.32
CA ASP A 101 -15.79 -3.47 0.81
C ASP A 101 -14.77 -2.53 1.46
N ASP A 102 -14.14 -2.98 2.55
CA ASP A 102 -13.24 -2.16 3.36
C ASP A 102 -11.78 -2.27 2.87
N CYS A 103 -11.52 -1.70 1.70
CA CYS A 103 -10.24 -1.80 1.01
C CYS A 103 -9.05 -1.37 1.89
N THR A 104 -9.25 -0.36 2.76
CA THR A 104 -8.19 0.24 3.58
C THR A 104 -7.85 -0.58 4.82
N SER A 105 -8.66 -1.58 5.18
CA SER A 105 -8.33 -2.54 6.25
C SER A 105 -7.10 -3.38 5.90
N CYS A 106 -6.82 -3.58 4.61
CA CYS A 106 -5.66 -4.33 4.15
C CYS A 106 -4.71 -3.49 3.31
N HIS A 107 -5.23 -2.68 2.37
CA HIS A 107 -4.42 -1.90 1.46
C HIS A 107 -4.03 -0.56 2.08
N ALA A 108 -2.73 -0.27 2.10
CA ALA A 108 -2.28 1.10 2.29
C ALA A 108 -2.80 1.98 1.14
N VAL A 109 -3.47 3.08 1.47
CA VAL A 109 -3.85 4.08 0.47
C VAL A 109 -2.57 4.71 -0.07
N GLY A 110 -2.30 4.45 -1.35
CA GLY A 110 -1.19 5.09 -2.04
C GLY A 110 -1.37 6.60 -2.03
N GLY A 111 -0.28 7.34 -1.79
CA GLY A 111 -0.29 8.79 -1.95
C GLY A 111 -0.64 9.22 -3.37
N ASP A 112 -0.69 10.53 -3.58
CA ASP A 112 -0.98 11.11 -4.89
C ASP A 112 -0.02 10.57 -5.98
N VAL A 113 -0.58 10.27 -7.16
CA VAL A 113 0.16 9.71 -8.28
C VAL A 113 0.64 10.83 -9.18
N LEU A 114 1.95 10.89 -9.40
CA LEU A 114 2.55 11.83 -10.33
C LEU A 114 3.03 11.10 -11.58
N TYR A 115 2.25 11.18 -12.66
CA TYR A 115 2.65 10.67 -13.96
C TYR A 115 3.73 11.57 -14.57
N ASP A 116 4.78 10.92 -15.09
CA ASP A 116 5.98 11.57 -15.63
C ASP A 116 6.28 11.19 -17.08
N GLN A 117 5.44 10.33 -17.69
CA GLN A 117 5.49 9.98 -19.10
C GLN A 117 4.10 10.10 -19.76
N PRO A 118 4.02 10.53 -21.04
CA PRO A 118 5.10 11.04 -21.89
C PRO A 118 5.54 12.48 -21.56
N LEU A 119 4.81 13.21 -20.71
CA LEU A 119 5.12 14.57 -20.27
C LEU A 119 5.32 14.61 -18.75
N LYS A 120 6.36 15.32 -18.30
CA LYS A 120 6.69 15.47 -16.87
C LYS A 120 5.75 16.47 -16.19
N SER A 121 4.57 16.01 -15.78
CA SER A 121 3.72 16.58 -14.71
C SER A 121 2.24 16.30 -14.99
N VAL A 122 1.72 15.14 -14.60
CA VAL A 122 0.28 14.99 -14.38
C VAL A 122 0.08 14.47 -12.97
N ALA A 123 -0.53 15.29 -12.12
CA ALA A 123 -0.83 14.91 -10.75
C ALA A 123 -2.26 14.37 -10.66
N PHE A 124 -2.42 13.26 -9.96
CA PHE A 124 -3.70 12.68 -9.58
C PHE A 124 -3.74 12.57 -8.06
N SER A 125 -4.82 13.07 -7.45
CA SER A 125 -4.97 13.06 -6.00
C SER A 125 -6.09 12.13 -5.55
N HIS A 126 -5.78 11.19 -4.65
CA HIS A 126 -6.80 10.30 -4.07
C HIS A 126 -7.74 11.07 -3.15
N ALA A 127 -7.24 12.03 -2.37
CA ALA A 127 -8.06 12.83 -1.45
C ALA A 127 -9.17 13.58 -2.20
N ASN A 128 -8.85 14.20 -3.34
CA ASN A 128 -9.85 14.88 -4.14
C ASN A 128 -10.92 13.92 -4.66
N HIS A 129 -10.57 12.71 -5.10
CA HIS A 129 -11.56 11.79 -5.69
C HIS A 129 -12.36 11.03 -4.63
N VAL A 130 -11.69 10.46 -3.63
CA VAL A 130 -12.30 9.59 -2.61
C VAL A 130 -12.90 10.40 -1.47
N GLU A 131 -12.16 11.34 -0.88
CA GLU A 131 -12.61 12.07 0.31
C GLU A 131 -13.53 13.24 -0.05
N GLU A 132 -13.12 14.07 -1.02
CA GLU A 132 -13.88 15.29 -1.36
C GLU A 132 -15.06 15.01 -2.29
N ASN A 133 -14.92 14.06 -3.23
CA ASN A 133 -15.95 13.73 -4.21
C ASN A 133 -16.68 12.41 -3.92
N GLY A 134 -16.32 11.70 -2.85
CA GLY A 134 -17.04 10.52 -2.36
C GLY A 134 -16.98 9.32 -3.28
N MET A 135 -15.97 9.21 -4.15
CA MET A 135 -15.80 8.06 -5.03
C MET A 135 -15.29 6.84 -4.24
N GLY A 136 -15.84 5.67 -4.54
CA GLY A 136 -15.38 4.40 -4.02
C GLY A 136 -14.08 3.93 -4.70
N CYS A 137 -13.34 3.04 -4.04
CA CYS A 137 -12.12 2.47 -4.62
C CYS A 137 -12.42 1.68 -5.89
N SER A 138 -13.55 0.96 -5.93
CA SER A 138 -14.00 0.16 -7.07
C SER A 138 -14.38 1.00 -8.29
N ASP A 139 -14.77 2.27 -8.11
CA ASP A 139 -15.09 3.18 -9.23
C ASP A 139 -13.91 3.34 -10.20
N CYS A 140 -12.69 3.14 -9.71
CA CYS A 140 -11.46 3.19 -10.50
C CYS A 140 -10.76 1.82 -10.59
N HIS A 141 -10.69 1.07 -9.49
CA HIS A 141 -9.82 -0.10 -9.39
C HIS A 141 -10.44 -1.43 -9.85
N ASP A 142 -11.73 -1.41 -10.21
CA ASP A 142 -12.40 -2.53 -10.87
C ASP A 142 -12.27 -2.43 -12.41
N GLY A 143 -11.03 -2.33 -12.87
CA GLY A 143 -10.67 -2.42 -14.30
C GLY A 143 -10.25 -1.13 -15.00
N LEU A 144 -10.51 0.06 -14.45
CA LEU A 144 -10.08 1.31 -15.09
C LEU A 144 -8.60 1.64 -14.79
N PHE A 145 -8.16 1.43 -13.56
CA PHE A 145 -6.78 1.62 -13.11
C PHE A 145 -6.34 0.46 -12.21
N ALA A 146 -5.16 -0.11 -12.50
CA ALA A 146 -4.56 -1.05 -11.56
C ALA A 146 -4.14 -0.34 -10.26
N MET A 147 -4.20 -1.05 -9.12
CA MET A 147 -3.67 -0.62 -7.80
C MET A 147 -2.13 -0.62 -7.76
N LYS A 148 -1.52 -0.07 -8.81
CA LYS A 148 -0.08 0.05 -9.01
C LYS A 148 0.23 1.42 -9.59
N ALA A 149 0.93 2.24 -8.80
CA ALA A 149 1.28 3.60 -9.19
C ALA A 149 1.96 3.61 -10.57
N LYS A 150 1.51 4.53 -11.43
CA LYS A 150 2.02 4.71 -12.80
C LYS A 150 1.85 3.49 -13.72
N ALA A 151 1.05 2.48 -13.38
CA ALA A 151 0.83 1.36 -14.29
C ALA A 151 0.21 1.82 -15.63
N ALA A 152 -0.70 2.80 -15.59
CA ALA A 152 -1.36 3.31 -16.78
C ALA A 152 -0.39 3.92 -17.80
N GLN A 153 0.64 4.65 -17.37
CA GLN A 153 1.57 5.33 -18.30
C GLN A 153 2.50 4.38 -19.06
N ALA A 154 2.57 3.11 -18.68
CA ALA A 154 3.30 2.10 -19.43
C ALA A 154 2.56 1.64 -20.69
N ASN A 155 1.27 1.98 -20.83
CA ASN A 155 0.49 1.65 -22.01
C ASN A 155 0.69 2.69 -23.11
N ASP A 156 0.91 2.22 -24.35
CA ASP A 156 1.12 3.09 -25.51
C ASP A 156 -0.10 3.97 -25.82
N ASN A 157 -1.31 3.55 -25.43
CA ASN A 157 -2.55 4.33 -25.61
C ASN A 157 -2.83 5.32 -24.46
N PHE A 158 -1.96 5.46 -23.45
CA PHE A 158 -2.12 6.46 -22.40
C PHE A 158 -1.85 7.88 -22.92
N THR A 159 -2.83 8.41 -23.66
CA THR A 159 -2.74 9.65 -24.44
C THR A 159 -4.00 10.46 -24.29
N MET A 160 -3.92 11.78 -24.56
CA MET A 160 -5.12 12.63 -24.55
C MET A 160 -6.20 12.17 -25.54
N ALA A 161 -5.81 11.53 -26.65
CA ALA A 161 -6.78 10.99 -27.61
C ALA A 161 -7.63 9.88 -26.98
N ALA A 162 -6.99 8.91 -26.31
CA ALA A 162 -7.68 7.87 -25.54
C ALA A 162 -8.59 8.46 -24.44
N LEU A 163 -8.12 9.51 -23.74
CA LEU A 163 -8.95 10.21 -22.75
C LEU A 163 -10.18 10.87 -23.40
N TYR A 164 -10.07 11.39 -24.63
CA TYR A 164 -11.24 11.94 -25.33
C TYR A 164 -12.20 10.86 -25.82
N ASP A 165 -11.71 9.64 -26.01
CA ASP A 165 -12.49 8.45 -26.38
C ASP A 165 -13.09 7.73 -25.16
N GLY A 166 -12.93 8.29 -23.95
CA GLY A 166 -13.53 7.78 -22.72
C GLY A 166 -12.66 6.79 -21.94
N GLU A 167 -11.39 6.63 -22.30
CA GLU A 167 -10.45 5.78 -21.56
C GLU A 167 -9.78 6.54 -20.40
N TYR A 168 -9.28 5.80 -19.40
CA TYR A 168 -8.53 6.35 -18.25
C TYR A 168 -9.31 7.48 -17.54
N CYS A 169 -8.67 8.65 -17.36
CA CYS A 169 -9.30 9.82 -16.76
C CYS A 169 -10.56 10.26 -17.53
N GLY A 170 -10.60 9.99 -18.83
CA GLY A 170 -11.69 10.33 -19.74
C GLY A 170 -12.99 9.61 -19.46
N ALA A 171 -12.96 8.46 -18.77
CA ALA A 171 -14.16 7.72 -18.37
C ALA A 171 -15.11 8.57 -17.52
N CYS A 172 -14.55 9.52 -16.76
CA CYS A 172 -15.32 10.47 -15.94
C CYS A 172 -15.10 11.93 -16.37
N HIS A 173 -13.91 12.30 -16.83
CA HIS A 173 -13.63 13.65 -17.35
C HIS A 173 -14.09 13.82 -18.80
N ASP A 174 -15.37 13.54 -19.03
CA ASP A 174 -16.08 13.53 -20.32
C ASP A 174 -16.88 14.83 -20.58
N GLY A 175 -17.04 15.70 -19.58
CA GLY A 175 -17.87 16.90 -19.63
C GLY A 175 -19.29 16.72 -19.13
N SER A 176 -19.66 15.53 -18.70
CA SER A 176 -20.94 15.16 -18.09
C SER A 176 -20.75 14.73 -16.64
N SER A 177 -19.93 13.71 -16.40
CA SER A 177 -19.67 13.15 -15.08
C SER A 177 -18.73 14.05 -14.27
N ALA A 178 -17.70 14.59 -14.94
CA ALA A 178 -16.82 15.64 -14.44
C ALA A 178 -16.48 16.64 -15.55
N PHE A 179 -15.63 17.63 -15.27
CA PHE A 179 -15.19 18.56 -16.32
C PHE A 179 -14.45 17.82 -17.44
N ALA A 180 -14.66 18.23 -18.69
CA ALA A 180 -14.06 17.56 -19.84
C ALA A 180 -12.53 17.74 -19.88
N SER A 181 -11.81 16.65 -20.16
CA SER A 181 -10.34 16.60 -20.23
C SER A 181 -9.73 17.56 -21.27
N ASN A 182 -10.51 17.99 -22.28
CA ASN A 182 -10.07 18.93 -23.32
C ASN A 182 -10.29 20.42 -22.97
N THR A 183 -10.80 20.76 -21.78
CA THR A 183 -11.15 22.14 -21.42
C THR A 183 -10.25 22.78 -20.36
N ARG A 184 -9.64 21.99 -19.47
CA ARG A 184 -8.93 22.50 -18.26
C ARG A 184 -7.54 21.88 -18.08
N CYS A 185 -6.67 22.00 -19.09
CA CYS A 185 -5.36 21.33 -19.10
C CYS A 185 -4.52 21.58 -17.83
N ALA A 186 -4.50 22.81 -17.32
CA ALA A 186 -3.70 23.19 -16.15
C ALA A 186 -4.19 22.58 -14.82
N THR A 187 -5.40 22.00 -14.77
CA THR A 187 -5.90 21.31 -13.57
C THR A 187 -5.14 20.02 -13.29
N CYS A 188 -4.69 19.34 -14.36
CA CYS A 188 -3.93 18.10 -14.24
C CYS A 188 -2.44 18.34 -14.54
N HIS A 189 -2.14 19.20 -15.52
CA HIS A 189 -0.78 19.48 -15.97
C HIS A 189 -0.13 20.63 -15.19
N GLY A 190 0.53 20.31 -14.06
CA GLY A 190 1.16 21.29 -13.16
C GLY A 190 2.53 21.86 -13.60
N GLY A 191 3.08 21.39 -14.72
CA GLY A 191 4.44 21.73 -15.16
C GLY A 191 5.54 21.31 -14.17
N VAL A 192 6.77 21.73 -14.43
CA VAL A 192 7.97 21.38 -13.62
C VAL A 192 7.95 21.95 -12.19
N LYS A 193 7.06 22.90 -11.88
CA LYS A 193 6.98 23.55 -10.56
C LYS A 193 6.15 22.73 -9.58
N GLU A 194 4.96 22.28 -10.00
CA GLU A 194 4.15 21.33 -9.21
C GLU A 194 4.88 20.00 -9.06
N TYR A 195 5.60 19.53 -10.09
CA TYR A 195 6.43 18.31 -10.00
C TYR A 195 7.38 18.38 -8.79
N LYS A 196 8.10 19.48 -8.58
CA LYS A 196 9.04 19.66 -7.45
C LYS A 196 8.34 19.69 -6.09
N GLN A 197 7.13 20.23 -6.03
CA GLN A 197 6.34 20.29 -4.79
C GLN A 197 5.79 18.92 -4.40
N VAL A 198 5.38 18.12 -5.39
CA VAL A 198 4.83 16.76 -5.17
C VAL A 198 5.95 15.74 -4.88
N VAL A 199 7.13 15.86 -5.50
CA VAL A 199 8.26 14.92 -5.28
C VAL A 199 9.19 15.29 -4.12
N GLY A 200 8.91 16.37 -3.37
CA GLY A 200 9.70 16.76 -2.21
C GLY A 200 11.11 17.27 -2.52
N GLU A 201 11.41 17.69 -3.76
CA GLU A 201 12.69 18.30 -4.10
C GLU A 201 12.66 19.82 -3.85
N GLY A 202 12.97 20.20 -2.61
CA GLY A 202 13.45 21.55 -2.27
C GLY A 202 12.52 22.41 -1.44
N HIS A 203 12.21 22.00 -0.20
CA HIS A 203 11.97 22.96 0.87
C HIS A 203 13.29 23.30 1.57
N GLU A 204 14.16 24.07 0.90
CA GLU A 204 15.06 24.95 1.65
C GLU A 204 14.19 26.05 2.27
N LYS A 205 14.13 26.01 3.60
CA LYS A 205 13.44 26.98 4.44
C LYS A 205 13.92 28.39 4.08
N ALA A 206 13.10 29.16 3.36
CA ALA A 206 13.30 30.60 3.26
C ALA A 206 12.89 31.22 4.60
N SER A 207 13.89 31.54 5.41
CA SER A 207 13.75 32.43 6.56
C SER A 207 13.40 33.85 6.08
N HIS A 208 12.27 34.37 6.54
CA HIS A 208 12.00 35.81 6.60
C HIS A 208 11.48 36.15 7.99
#